data_AF-A0AA42CF89-F1
#
_entry.id   AF-A0AA42CF89-F1
#
_cell.length_a   1.000
_cell.length_b   1.000
_cell.length_c   1.000
_cell.angle_alpha   90.00
_cell.angle_beta   90.00
_cell.angle_gamma   90.00
#
_symmetry.space_group_name_H-M   'P 1'
#
loop_
_entity.id
_entity.type
_entity.pdbx_description
1 polymer ?
#
loop_
_entity_poly.entity_id
_entity_poly.type
_entity_poly.pdbx_seq_one_letter_code
_entity_poly.pdbx_strand_id
1 'polypeptide(L)'
;MANRQPPSRNQQHLVLRPEAWPEIDRRLWQAGLDPGDGLDGPAYAAGLKPITLRNAARGYGRWLAVLAALGELDPSADPAGRVTRQRAGAYLRALRVAGNSNNTIIARFMELRMALRVMRPEADAAFAWLTAPGGRSLASRLPVDRRPIEAIDARVLAGWGRQLMDDAVSLADPRRRGMQFRNGLLIMLLALRAPRLRSIAALRLGRQVLCQGGGARIALEVAGVKNERRLEYGVPADALPYEGIASVVSQTTLRANVS
;
A
#
# COMPACT_ATOMS: atom_id res chain seq x y z
N MET A 1 -42.18 -8.94 -11.74
CA MET A 1 -41.06 -9.19 -10.80
C MET A 1 -39.85 -9.62 -11.63
N ALA A 2 -38.86 -8.75 -11.80
CA ALA A 2 -37.73 -9.02 -12.69
C ALA A 2 -36.65 -9.84 -11.96
N ASN A 3 -36.33 -11.01 -12.50
CA ASN A 3 -35.34 -11.94 -12.01
C ASN A 3 -33.92 -11.34 -12.20
N ARG A 4 -33.33 -10.75 -11.14
CA ARG A 4 -31.94 -10.26 -11.20
C ARG A 4 -30.99 -11.42 -10.93
N GLN A 5 -30.45 -11.97 -12.02
CA GLN A 5 -29.41 -12.99 -11.97
C GLN A 5 -28.18 -12.44 -11.22
N PRO A 6 -27.57 -13.21 -10.30
CA PRO A 6 -26.43 -12.72 -9.54
C PRO A 6 -25.23 -12.44 -10.46
N PRO A 7 -24.45 -11.38 -10.19
CA PRO A 7 -23.32 -11.00 -11.03
C PRO A 7 -22.24 -12.09 -11.04
N SER A 8 -21.64 -12.32 -12.21
CA SER A 8 -20.58 -13.30 -12.41
C SER A 8 -19.35 -12.98 -11.55
N ARG A 9 -18.55 -14.01 -11.20
CA ARG A 9 -17.37 -13.89 -10.32
C ARG A 9 -16.36 -12.82 -10.79
N ASN A 10 -16.26 -12.57 -12.10
CA ASN A 10 -15.43 -11.50 -12.68
C ASN A 10 -15.97 -10.09 -12.42
N GLN A 11 -17.30 -9.90 -12.41
CA GLN A 11 -17.92 -8.59 -12.12
C GLN A 11 -17.78 -8.21 -10.64
N GLN A 12 -17.68 -9.22 -9.76
CA GLN A 12 -17.54 -9.02 -8.31
C GLN A 12 -16.23 -8.33 -7.91
N HIS A 13 -15.20 -8.33 -8.74
CA HIS A 13 -13.93 -7.64 -8.47
C HIS A 13 -13.59 -6.52 -9.47
N LEU A 14 -14.53 -6.20 -10.38
CA LEU A 14 -14.32 -5.20 -11.41
C LEU A 14 -14.10 -3.80 -10.80
N VAL A 15 -13.10 -3.10 -11.34
CA VAL A 15 -12.81 -1.69 -11.08
C VAL A 15 -12.70 -1.00 -12.43
N LEU A 16 -13.54 0.01 -12.68
CA LEU A 16 -13.42 0.82 -13.89
C LEU A 16 -12.15 1.68 -13.80
N ARG A 17 -11.30 1.57 -14.82
CA ARG A 17 -10.12 2.44 -14.95
C ARG A 17 -10.57 3.86 -15.31
N PRO A 18 -9.79 4.91 -15.00
CA PRO A 18 -10.15 6.29 -15.30
C PRO A 18 -10.58 6.53 -16.75
N GLU A 19 -9.99 5.80 -17.69
CA GLU A 19 -10.29 5.92 -19.12
C GLU A 19 -11.70 5.40 -19.47
N ALA A 20 -12.30 4.58 -18.62
CA ALA A 20 -13.65 4.04 -18.80
C ALA A 20 -14.70 4.76 -17.95
N TRP A 21 -14.34 5.85 -17.25
CA TRP A 21 -15.30 6.63 -16.48
C TRP A 21 -16.18 7.48 -17.40
N PRO A 22 -17.40 7.86 -16.95
CA PRO A 22 -18.18 8.88 -17.62
C PRO A 22 -17.37 10.15 -17.89
N GLU A 23 -17.64 10.81 -19.01
CA GLU A 23 -16.84 11.96 -19.46
C GLU A 23 -16.82 13.10 -18.43
N ILE A 24 -17.98 13.38 -17.83
CA ILE A 24 -18.10 14.39 -16.76
C ILE A 24 -17.18 14.07 -15.58
N ASP A 25 -17.10 12.80 -15.19
CA ASP A 25 -16.26 12.34 -14.08
C ASP A 25 -14.77 12.49 -14.43
N ARG A 26 -14.37 12.13 -15.66
CA ARG A 26 -12.97 12.28 -16.13
C ARG A 26 -12.54 13.74 -16.11
N ARG A 27 -13.36 14.62 -16.67
CA ARG A 27 -13.09 16.06 -16.73
C ARG A 27 -12.98 16.68 -15.34
N LEU A 28 -13.91 16.38 -14.45
CA LEU A 28 -13.88 16.89 -13.07
C LEU A 28 -12.69 16.33 -12.28
N TRP A 29 -12.33 15.07 -12.51
CA TRP A 29 -11.17 14.46 -11.90
C TRP A 29 -9.89 15.17 -12.34
N GLN A 30 -9.71 15.42 -13.64
CA GLN A 30 -8.53 16.14 -14.15
C GLN A 30 -8.48 17.58 -13.64
N ALA A 31 -9.61 18.30 -13.66
CA ALA A 31 -9.68 19.65 -13.12
C ALA A 31 -9.33 19.70 -11.62
N GLY A 32 -9.78 18.70 -10.84
CA GLY A 32 -9.47 18.61 -9.41
C GLY A 32 -8.02 18.18 -9.09
N LEU A 33 -7.31 17.61 -10.06
CA LEU A 33 -5.88 17.30 -9.96
C LEU A 33 -5.00 18.51 -10.31
N ASP A 34 -5.53 19.45 -11.08
CA ASP A 34 -4.84 20.68 -11.44
C ASP A 34 -4.68 21.57 -10.19
N PRO A 35 -3.45 21.93 -9.78
CA PRO A 35 -3.24 22.86 -8.68
C PRO A 35 -3.76 24.28 -8.98
N GLY A 36 -4.11 24.58 -10.23
CA GLY A 36 -4.56 25.91 -10.66
C GLY A 36 -3.42 26.93 -10.69
N ASP A 37 -3.79 28.21 -10.79
CA ASP A 37 -2.85 29.34 -10.75
C ASP A 37 -2.47 29.77 -9.32
N GLY A 38 -3.07 29.14 -8.30
CA GLY A 38 -2.81 29.40 -6.89
C GLY A 38 -3.64 30.52 -6.25
N LEU A 39 -4.54 31.17 -7.00
CA LEU A 39 -5.37 32.26 -6.49
C LEU A 39 -6.53 31.78 -5.60
N ASP A 40 -7.08 30.60 -5.89
CA ASP A 40 -8.18 29.98 -5.13
C ASP A 40 -7.71 29.11 -3.95
N GLY A 41 -6.41 29.17 -3.62
CA GLY A 41 -5.75 28.29 -2.66
C GLY A 41 -5.43 26.90 -3.26
N PRO A 42 -4.67 26.06 -2.54
CA PRO A 42 -4.22 24.79 -3.10
C PRO A 42 -5.39 23.83 -3.31
N ALA A 43 -5.51 23.28 -4.52
CA ALA A 43 -6.43 22.20 -4.82
C ALA A 43 -6.28 21.07 -3.78
N TYR A 44 -7.39 20.43 -3.39
CA TYR A 44 -7.37 19.34 -2.41
C TYR A 44 -6.33 18.25 -2.75
N ALA A 45 -6.15 17.97 -4.05
CA ALA A 45 -5.19 17.00 -4.54
C ALA A 45 -3.71 17.37 -4.30
N ALA A 46 -3.37 18.66 -4.22
CA ALA A 46 -1.98 19.13 -4.11
C ALA A 46 -1.29 18.64 -2.82
N GLY A 47 -2.04 18.47 -1.73
CA GLY A 47 -1.53 17.93 -0.47
C GLY A 47 -1.44 16.40 -0.41
N LEU A 48 -1.88 15.68 -1.45
CA LEU A 48 -2.00 14.23 -1.43
C LEU A 48 -0.81 13.54 -2.11
N LYS A 49 -0.30 12.48 -1.47
CA LYS A 49 0.71 11.62 -2.08
C LYS A 49 0.13 10.92 -3.32
N PRO A 50 0.94 10.61 -4.36
CA PRO A 50 0.46 9.92 -5.56
C PRO A 50 -0.25 8.58 -5.28
N ILE A 51 0.19 7.85 -4.23
CA ILE A 51 -0.49 6.61 -3.83
C ILE A 51 -1.91 6.85 -3.30
N THR A 52 -2.15 7.97 -2.62
CA THR A 52 -3.46 8.35 -2.10
C THR A 52 -4.41 8.67 -3.25
N LEU A 53 -3.95 9.44 -4.24
CA LEU A 53 -4.73 9.75 -5.45
C LEU A 53 -5.08 8.49 -6.24
N ARG A 54 -4.13 7.56 -6.41
CA ARG A 54 -4.39 6.25 -7.04
C ARG A 54 -5.45 5.43 -6.29
N ASN A 55 -5.42 5.44 -4.96
CA ASN A 55 -6.41 4.74 -4.15
C ASN A 55 -7.79 5.38 -4.25
N ALA A 56 -7.87 6.71 -4.23
CA ALA A 56 -9.11 7.46 -4.45
C ALA A 56 -9.72 7.11 -5.82
N ALA A 57 -8.92 7.18 -6.89
CA ALA A 57 -9.36 6.77 -8.23
C ALA A 57 -9.85 5.31 -8.26
N ARG A 58 -9.11 4.38 -7.63
CA ARG A 58 -9.52 2.97 -7.54
C ARG A 58 -10.85 2.80 -6.79
N GLY A 59 -11.05 3.52 -5.70
CA GLY A 59 -12.31 3.50 -4.93
C GLY A 59 -13.48 4.01 -5.75
N TYR A 60 -13.30 5.10 -6.48
CA TYR A 60 -14.32 5.65 -7.37
C TYR A 60 -14.64 4.73 -8.56
N GLY A 61 -13.62 4.20 -9.22
CA GLY A 61 -13.79 3.21 -10.29
C GLY A 61 -14.51 1.95 -9.83
N ARG A 62 -14.31 1.53 -8.57
CA ARG A 62 -15.04 0.41 -7.98
C ARG A 62 -16.52 0.75 -7.73
N TRP A 63 -16.79 1.96 -7.26
CA TRP A 63 -18.15 2.48 -7.10
C TRP A 63 -18.90 2.48 -8.43
N LEU A 64 -18.31 3.07 -9.49
CA LEU A 64 -18.89 3.09 -10.82
C LEU A 64 -19.16 1.67 -11.35
N ALA A 65 -18.23 0.73 -11.12
CA ALA A 65 -18.39 -0.65 -11.60
C ALA A 65 -19.58 -1.35 -10.94
N VAL A 66 -19.81 -1.09 -9.64
CA VAL A 66 -20.99 -1.62 -8.95
C VAL A 66 -22.27 -0.96 -9.47
N LEU A 67 -22.30 0.36 -9.69
CA LEU A 67 -23.48 1.01 -10.26
C LEU A 67 -23.80 0.49 -11.66
N ALA A 68 -22.77 0.29 -12.50
CA ALA A 68 -22.92 -0.29 -13.82
C ALA A 68 -23.50 -1.71 -13.75
N ALA A 69 -22.97 -2.55 -12.85
CA ALA A 69 -23.48 -3.91 -12.63
C ALA A 69 -24.93 -3.94 -12.11
N LEU A 70 -25.38 -2.90 -11.43
CA LEU A 70 -26.76 -2.75 -10.96
C LEU A 70 -27.69 -2.09 -11.99
N GLY A 71 -27.16 -1.62 -13.13
CA GLY A 71 -27.92 -0.83 -14.11
C GLY A 71 -28.29 0.57 -13.60
N GLU A 72 -27.61 1.06 -12.57
CA GLU A 72 -27.88 2.34 -11.90
C GLU A 72 -26.88 3.44 -12.26
N LEU A 73 -25.92 3.14 -13.15
CA LEU A 73 -24.95 4.11 -13.64
C LEU A 73 -25.59 5.00 -14.72
N ASP A 74 -25.98 6.20 -14.32
CA ASP A 74 -26.25 7.30 -15.26
C ASP A 74 -24.94 8.04 -15.58
N PRO A 75 -24.44 7.99 -16.83
CA PRO A 75 -23.19 8.63 -17.22
C PRO A 75 -23.30 10.16 -17.36
N SER A 76 -24.51 10.72 -17.43
CA SER A 76 -24.73 12.16 -17.56
C SER A 76 -24.85 12.85 -16.19
N ALA A 77 -25.18 12.10 -15.14
CA ALA A 77 -25.31 12.63 -13.79
C ALA A 77 -24.01 13.21 -13.24
N ASP A 78 -24.12 14.25 -12.43
CA ASP A 78 -22.99 14.77 -11.66
C ASP A 78 -22.47 13.73 -10.64
N PRO A 79 -21.13 13.58 -10.44
CA PRO A 79 -20.57 12.66 -9.45
C PRO A 79 -21.16 12.79 -8.04
N ALA A 80 -21.40 14.02 -7.55
CA ALA A 80 -21.98 14.24 -6.23
C ALA A 80 -23.47 13.86 -6.22
N GLY A 81 -24.22 14.24 -7.27
CA GLY A 81 -25.63 13.84 -7.44
C GLY A 81 -25.82 12.33 -7.58
N ARG A 82 -24.79 11.62 -8.08
CA ARG A 82 -24.81 10.16 -8.20
C ARG A 82 -24.78 9.46 -6.84
N VAL A 83 -24.24 10.10 -5.81
CA VAL A 83 -24.01 9.50 -4.48
C VAL A 83 -25.18 9.77 -3.55
N THR A 84 -26.10 8.81 -3.49
CA THR A 84 -27.26 8.83 -2.59
C THR A 84 -27.15 7.78 -1.49
N ARG A 85 -27.90 7.96 -0.40
CA ARG A 85 -28.00 6.97 0.70
C ARG A 85 -28.40 5.59 0.18
N GLN A 86 -29.35 5.54 -0.74
CA GLN A 86 -29.84 4.33 -1.37
C GLN A 86 -28.72 3.60 -2.12
N ARG A 87 -28.03 4.30 -3.03
CA ARG A 87 -26.93 3.73 -3.83
C ARG A 87 -25.73 3.34 -2.97
N ALA A 88 -25.40 4.13 -1.94
CA ALA A 88 -24.38 3.75 -0.96
C ALA A 88 -24.74 2.48 -0.20
N GLY A 89 -26.02 2.28 0.16
CA GLY A 89 -26.51 1.05 0.75
C GLY A 89 -26.42 -0.14 -0.21
N ALA A 90 -26.74 0.05 -1.49
CA ALA A 90 -26.57 -0.97 -2.53
C ALA A 90 -25.09 -1.34 -2.72
N TYR A 91 -24.20 -0.35 -2.72
CA TYR A 91 -22.76 -0.54 -2.80
C TYR A 91 -22.20 -1.33 -1.62
N LEU A 92 -22.62 -1.00 -0.39
CA LEU A 92 -22.24 -1.77 0.80
C LEU A 92 -22.65 -3.24 0.67
N ARG A 93 -23.88 -3.52 0.22
CA ARG A 93 -24.36 -4.90 -0.01
C ARG A 93 -23.53 -5.61 -1.08
N ALA A 94 -23.24 -4.95 -2.20
CA ALA A 94 -22.42 -5.53 -3.27
C ALA A 94 -20.99 -5.86 -2.78
N LEU A 95 -20.38 -5.01 -1.96
CA LEU A 95 -19.07 -5.28 -1.37
C LEU A 95 -19.09 -6.49 -0.42
N ARG A 96 -20.15 -6.64 0.39
CA ARG A 96 -20.33 -7.80 1.28
C ARG A 96 -20.53 -9.10 0.49
N VAL A 97 -21.36 -9.08 -0.55
CA VAL A 97 -21.58 -10.24 -1.44
C VAL A 97 -20.27 -10.67 -2.10
N ALA A 98 -19.41 -9.71 -2.47
CA ALA A 98 -18.08 -9.97 -3.02
C ALA A 98 -17.03 -10.40 -1.97
N GLY A 99 -17.42 -10.69 -0.73
CA GLY A 99 -16.54 -11.20 0.33
C GLY A 99 -15.52 -10.19 0.88
N ASN A 100 -15.77 -8.87 0.72
CA ASN A 100 -14.85 -7.86 1.24
C ASN A 100 -14.89 -7.83 2.77
N SER A 101 -13.71 -7.81 3.39
CA SER A 101 -13.60 -7.60 4.84
C SER A 101 -14.10 -6.22 5.25
N ASN A 102 -14.50 -6.07 6.52
CA ASN A 102 -14.94 -4.79 7.08
C ASN A 102 -13.91 -3.67 6.88
N ASN A 103 -12.61 -3.98 7.03
CA ASN A 103 -11.54 -3.02 6.78
C ASN A 103 -11.49 -2.57 5.32
N THR A 104 -11.70 -3.50 4.39
CA THR A 104 -11.75 -3.19 2.95
C THR A 104 -12.96 -2.32 2.63
N ILE A 105 -14.13 -2.62 3.20
CA ILE A 105 -15.34 -1.81 3.04
C ILE A 105 -15.10 -0.38 3.54
N ILE A 106 -14.58 -0.21 4.75
CA ILE A 106 -14.25 1.11 5.32
C ILE A 106 -13.33 1.89 4.39
N ALA A 107 -12.25 1.26 3.91
CA ALA A 107 -11.31 1.88 2.98
C ALA A 107 -12.00 2.32 1.68
N ARG A 108 -12.88 1.50 1.11
CA ARG A 108 -13.61 1.85 -0.13
C ARG A 108 -14.52 3.06 0.02
N PHE A 109 -15.19 3.21 1.16
CA PHE A 109 -16.00 4.40 1.44
C PHE A 109 -15.14 5.65 1.67
N MET A 110 -13.98 5.51 2.31
CA MET A 110 -13.01 6.62 2.43
C MET A 110 -12.47 7.04 1.06
N GLU A 111 -12.07 6.08 0.22
CA GLU A 111 -11.57 6.35 -1.13
C GLU A 111 -12.64 6.99 -2.03
N LEU A 112 -13.90 6.53 -1.93
CA LEU A 112 -15.02 7.17 -2.62
C LEU A 112 -15.17 8.63 -2.21
N ARG A 113 -15.19 8.93 -0.90
CA ARG A 113 -15.25 10.31 -0.39
C ARG A 113 -14.06 11.16 -0.85
N MET A 114 -12.85 10.60 -0.80
CA MET A 114 -11.65 11.31 -1.28
C MET A 114 -11.79 11.67 -2.76
N ALA A 115 -12.30 10.75 -3.59
CA ALA A 115 -12.45 11.03 -5.01
C ALA A 115 -13.51 12.09 -5.30
N LEU A 116 -14.64 12.05 -4.57
CA LEU A 116 -15.65 13.11 -4.64
C LEU A 116 -15.07 14.46 -4.22
N ARG A 117 -14.21 14.51 -3.21
CA ARG A 117 -13.56 15.75 -2.77
C ARG A 117 -12.54 16.28 -3.78
N VAL A 118 -11.92 15.41 -4.60
CA VAL A 118 -11.11 15.85 -5.74
C VAL A 118 -12.01 16.49 -6.81
N MET A 119 -13.11 15.83 -7.18
CA MET A 119 -13.98 16.29 -8.28
C MET A 119 -14.91 17.45 -7.92
N ARG A 120 -15.34 17.51 -6.66
CA ARG A 120 -16.38 18.39 -6.10
C ARG A 120 -16.02 18.80 -4.66
N PRO A 121 -14.91 19.53 -4.45
CA PRO A 121 -14.47 19.95 -3.12
C PRO A 121 -15.55 20.75 -2.36
N GLU A 122 -16.34 21.55 -3.07
CA GLU A 122 -17.46 22.35 -2.55
C GLU A 122 -18.55 21.51 -1.89
N ALA A 123 -18.67 20.23 -2.25
CA ALA A 123 -19.70 19.33 -1.76
C ALA A 123 -19.23 18.41 -0.62
N ASP A 124 -18.00 18.53 -0.09
CA ASP A 124 -17.46 17.58 0.91
C ASP A 124 -18.32 17.42 2.17
N ALA A 125 -18.89 18.52 2.65
CA ALA A 125 -19.81 18.49 3.78
C ALA A 125 -21.03 17.61 3.49
N ALA A 126 -21.57 17.66 2.27
CA ALA A 126 -22.77 16.92 1.87
C ALA A 126 -22.54 15.39 1.81
N PHE A 127 -21.30 14.94 1.62
CA PHE A 127 -20.96 13.51 1.57
C PHE A 127 -20.11 13.01 2.75
N ALA A 128 -19.93 13.83 3.80
CA ALA A 128 -19.24 13.41 5.03
C ALA A 128 -19.86 12.16 5.69
N TRP A 129 -21.17 11.97 5.49
CA TRP A 129 -21.90 10.80 5.98
C TRP A 129 -21.45 9.47 5.35
N LEU A 130 -20.73 9.47 4.22
CA LEU A 130 -20.16 8.26 3.64
C LEU A 130 -19.21 7.55 4.60
N THR A 131 -18.43 8.32 5.37
CA THR A 131 -17.44 7.79 6.31
C THR A 131 -17.91 7.86 7.76
N ALA A 132 -18.84 8.76 8.06
CA ALA A 132 -19.44 8.91 9.39
C ALA A 132 -20.99 9.00 9.32
N PRO A 133 -21.68 7.94 8.87
CA PRO A 133 -23.14 7.97 8.77
C PRO A 133 -23.75 8.22 10.15
N GLY A 134 -24.66 9.19 10.29
CA GLY A 134 -25.26 9.54 11.59
C GLY A 134 -24.23 9.94 12.66
N GLY A 135 -23.16 10.62 12.27
CA GLY A 135 -22.14 11.16 13.18
C GLY A 135 -21.14 10.14 13.74
N ARG A 136 -21.29 8.85 13.44
CA ARG A 136 -20.38 7.79 13.93
C ARG A 136 -19.58 7.19 12.79
N SER A 137 -18.27 7.05 12.99
CA SER A 137 -17.36 6.53 11.96
C SER A 137 -17.76 5.11 11.54
N LEU A 138 -17.57 4.77 10.26
CA LEU A 138 -17.75 3.40 9.78
C LEU A 138 -16.87 2.40 10.53
N ALA A 139 -15.66 2.80 10.93
CA ALA A 139 -14.75 1.98 11.73
C ALA A 139 -15.35 1.60 13.09
N SER A 140 -16.18 2.47 13.70
CA SER A 140 -16.88 2.14 14.95
C SER A 140 -18.10 1.22 14.76
N ARG A 141 -18.60 1.09 13.53
CA ARG A 141 -19.82 0.33 13.19
C ARG A 141 -19.54 -1.02 12.54
N LEU A 142 -18.35 -1.17 11.95
CA LEU A 142 -17.92 -2.36 11.25
C LEU A 142 -16.73 -2.94 12.03
N PRO A 143 -16.94 -3.96 12.88
CA PRO A 143 -15.85 -4.54 13.67
C PRO A 143 -14.77 -5.08 12.75
N VAL A 144 -13.52 -4.73 13.00
CA VAL A 144 -12.39 -5.21 12.22
C VAL A 144 -11.69 -6.29 13.03
N ASP A 145 -11.98 -7.54 12.69
CA ASP A 145 -11.22 -8.66 13.24
C ASP A 145 -9.79 -8.58 12.73
N ARG A 146 -8.86 -8.37 13.67
CA ARG A 146 -7.45 -8.52 13.37
C ARG A 146 -7.19 -10.00 13.30
N ARG A 147 -6.76 -10.49 12.13
CA ARG A 147 -6.23 -11.85 12.03
C ARG A 147 -5.12 -11.96 13.07
N PRO A 148 -5.19 -12.93 14.00
CA PRO A 148 -4.09 -13.17 14.92
C PRO A 148 -2.86 -13.45 14.06
N ILE A 149 -1.87 -12.57 14.16
CA ILE A 149 -0.55 -12.86 13.65
C ILE A 149 0.06 -13.74 14.72
N GLU A 150 0.30 -15.00 14.40
CA GLU A 150 1.11 -15.86 15.25
C GLU A 150 2.48 -15.20 15.37
N ALA A 151 2.75 -14.62 16.54
CA ALA A 151 3.97 -13.89 16.78
C ALA A 151 5.09 -14.92 17.00
N ILE A 152 5.81 -15.25 15.92
CA ILE A 152 7.05 -16.01 16.04
C ILE A 152 8.06 -15.13 16.78
N ASP A 153 8.67 -15.67 17.84
CA ASP A 153 9.69 -14.96 18.63
C ASP A 153 10.82 -14.47 17.72
N ALA A 154 11.17 -13.19 17.84
CA ALA A 154 12.21 -12.56 17.05
C ALA A 154 13.56 -13.30 17.16
N ARG A 155 13.85 -13.96 18.29
CA ARG A 155 15.06 -14.78 18.49
C ARG A 155 15.04 -16.04 17.63
N VAL A 156 13.88 -16.67 17.47
CA VAL A 156 13.73 -17.84 16.58
C VAL A 156 13.98 -17.44 15.14
N LEU A 157 13.39 -16.33 14.69
CA LEU A 157 13.61 -15.79 13.35
C LEU A 157 15.07 -15.36 13.12
N ALA A 158 15.70 -14.71 14.10
CA ALA A 158 17.11 -14.35 14.03
C ALA A 158 18.01 -15.59 13.96
N GLY A 159 17.69 -16.64 14.71
CA GLY A 159 18.35 -17.94 14.64
C GLY A 159 18.27 -18.58 13.26
N TRP A 160 17.08 -18.59 12.64
CA TRP A 160 16.91 -19.07 11.26
C TRP A 160 17.69 -18.23 10.25
N GLY A 161 17.70 -16.91 10.42
CA GLY A 161 18.48 -16.01 9.58
C GLY A 161 19.99 -16.30 9.66
N ARG A 162 20.50 -16.56 10.88
CA ARG A 162 21.88 -16.97 11.13
C ARG A 162 22.21 -18.31 10.48
N GLN A 163 21.38 -19.33 10.71
CA GLN A 163 21.57 -20.66 10.13
C GLN A 163 21.65 -20.60 8.60
N LEU A 164 20.77 -19.82 7.95
CA LEU A 164 20.82 -19.63 6.50
C LEU A 164 22.10 -18.97 6.01
N MET A 165 22.69 -18.06 6.79
CA MET A 165 23.98 -17.45 6.42
C MET A 165 25.14 -18.44 6.61
N ASP A 166 25.11 -19.23 7.68
CA ASP A 166 26.14 -20.24 7.97
C ASP A 166 26.12 -21.35 6.92
N ASP A 167 24.93 -21.89 6.61
CA ASP A 167 24.74 -22.90 5.57
C ASP A 167 25.19 -22.40 4.18
N ALA A 168 24.96 -21.12 3.89
CA ALA A 168 25.30 -20.53 2.61
C ALA A 168 26.80 -20.59 2.30
N VAL A 169 27.67 -20.53 3.32
CA VAL A 169 29.13 -20.58 3.14
C VAL A 169 29.57 -21.91 2.51
N SER A 170 28.87 -23.00 2.84
CA SER A 170 29.14 -24.36 2.36
C SER A 170 28.66 -24.62 0.92
N LEU A 171 27.82 -23.75 0.35
CA LEU A 171 27.27 -23.96 -0.98
C LEU A 171 28.31 -23.74 -2.08
N ALA A 172 28.50 -24.73 -2.96
CA ALA A 172 29.44 -24.63 -4.08
C ALA A 172 29.06 -23.53 -5.10
N ASP A 173 27.78 -23.45 -5.49
CA ASP A 173 27.30 -22.46 -6.47
C ASP A 173 27.33 -21.03 -5.89
N PRO A 174 28.17 -20.12 -6.43
CA PRO A 174 28.28 -18.75 -5.96
C PRO A 174 26.97 -17.96 -6.00
N ARG A 175 26.08 -18.24 -6.98
CA ARG A 175 24.79 -17.54 -7.09
C ARG A 175 23.83 -17.96 -5.97
N ARG A 176 23.73 -19.27 -5.71
CA ARG A 176 22.91 -19.82 -4.62
C ARG A 176 23.45 -19.40 -3.25
N ARG A 177 24.76 -19.44 -3.07
CA ARG A 177 25.46 -18.92 -1.88
C ARG A 177 25.11 -17.47 -1.59
N GLY A 178 25.29 -16.58 -2.57
CA GLY A 178 24.95 -15.16 -2.41
C GLY A 178 23.45 -14.92 -2.12
N MET A 179 22.55 -15.66 -2.79
CA MET A 179 21.11 -15.56 -2.58
C MET A 179 20.69 -16.02 -1.17
N GLN A 180 21.21 -17.17 -0.71
CA GLN A 180 20.85 -17.73 0.58
C GLN A 180 21.40 -16.87 1.72
N PHE A 181 22.66 -16.42 1.61
CA PHE A 181 23.26 -15.48 2.55
C PHE A 181 22.44 -14.18 2.65
N ARG A 182 22.05 -13.61 1.50
CA ARG A 182 21.19 -12.42 1.46
C ARG A 182 19.86 -12.67 2.18
N ASN A 183 19.20 -13.79 1.91
CA ASN A 183 17.90 -14.09 2.52
C ASN A 183 18.01 -14.28 4.04
N GLY A 184 19.07 -14.96 4.52
CA GLY A 184 19.36 -15.10 5.95
C GLY A 184 19.57 -13.75 6.64
N LEU A 185 20.37 -12.88 6.02
CA LEU A 185 20.58 -11.51 6.48
C LEU A 185 19.26 -10.71 6.54
N LEU A 186 18.42 -10.79 5.50
CA LEU A 186 17.13 -10.10 5.46
C LEU A 186 16.19 -10.56 6.58
N ILE A 187 16.11 -11.86 6.85
CA ILE A 187 15.29 -12.44 7.92
C ILE A 187 15.79 -11.93 9.28
N MET A 188 17.10 -11.95 9.51
CA MET A 188 17.68 -11.49 10.76
C MET A 188 17.45 -9.99 10.99
N LEU A 189 17.59 -9.16 9.95
CA LEU A 189 17.31 -7.72 10.03
C LEU A 189 15.83 -7.43 10.29
N LEU A 190 14.92 -8.17 9.64
CA LEU A 190 13.48 -8.09 9.88
C LEU A 190 13.13 -8.45 11.33
N ALA A 191 13.73 -9.52 11.85
CA ALA A 191 13.48 -10.00 13.21
C ALA A 191 13.97 -9.02 14.27
N LEU A 192 15.17 -8.47 14.11
CA LEU A 192 15.81 -7.64 15.14
C LEU A 192 15.32 -6.19 15.15
N ARG A 193 14.86 -5.66 14.00
CA ARG A 193 14.56 -4.21 13.86
C ARG A 193 13.18 -3.90 13.32
N ALA A 194 12.42 -4.91 12.90
CA ALA A 194 11.12 -4.77 12.27
C ALA A 194 11.02 -3.64 11.23
N PRO A 195 12.00 -3.43 10.31
CA PRO A 195 11.83 -2.43 9.28
C PRO A 195 10.70 -2.87 8.34
N ARG A 196 9.94 -1.91 7.80
CA ARG A 196 8.92 -2.23 6.79
C ARG A 196 9.61 -2.89 5.59
N LEU A 197 9.00 -3.94 5.01
CA LEU A 197 9.53 -4.64 3.83
C LEU A 197 9.96 -3.69 2.70
N ARG A 198 9.21 -2.61 2.48
CA ARG A 198 9.54 -1.56 1.51
C ARG A 198 10.84 -0.81 1.86
N SER A 199 11.09 -0.56 3.14
CA SER A 199 12.32 0.08 3.61
C SER A 199 13.53 -0.82 3.38
N ILE A 200 13.36 -2.14 3.54
CA ILE A 200 14.40 -3.13 3.25
C ILE A 200 14.65 -3.28 1.75
N ALA A 201 13.60 -3.30 0.93
CA ALA A 201 13.74 -3.38 -0.52
C ALA A 201 14.50 -2.18 -1.13
N ALA A 202 14.56 -1.06 -0.41
CA ALA A 202 15.31 0.13 -0.80
C ALA A 202 16.80 0.09 -0.39
N LEU A 203 17.23 -0.91 0.39
CA LEU A 203 18.62 -1.03 0.86
C LEU A 203 19.57 -1.36 -0.30
N ARG A 204 20.66 -0.59 -0.40
CA ARG A 204 21.82 -0.84 -1.24
C ARG A 204 23.08 -0.96 -0.37
N LEU A 205 23.81 -2.07 -0.56
CA LEU A 205 25.12 -2.30 0.05
C LEU A 205 26.09 -1.17 -0.33
N GLY A 206 26.91 -0.72 0.63
CA GLY A 206 27.88 0.37 0.42
C GLY A 206 27.30 1.79 0.47
N ARG A 207 25.97 1.96 0.51
CA ARG A 207 25.33 3.29 0.65
C ARG A 207 24.54 3.43 1.94
N GLN A 208 23.75 2.41 2.29
CA GLN A 208 22.86 2.42 3.46
C GLN A 208 23.24 1.38 4.51
N VAL A 209 24.27 0.58 4.23
CA VAL A 209 24.89 -0.36 5.17
C VAL A 209 26.36 0.05 5.29
N LEU A 210 26.71 0.67 6.42
CA LEU A 210 28.05 1.13 6.73
C LEU A 210 28.68 0.14 7.72
N CYS A 211 29.69 -0.59 7.28
CA CYS A 211 30.50 -1.44 8.14
C CYS A 211 31.61 -0.57 8.75
N GLN A 212 31.59 -0.36 10.07
CA GLN A 212 32.64 0.39 10.77
C GLN A 212 32.93 -0.26 12.13
N GLY A 213 34.22 -0.47 12.45
CA GLY A 213 34.69 -0.80 13.79
C GLY A 213 34.09 -2.07 14.40
N GLY A 214 34.07 -3.18 13.66
CA GLY A 214 33.58 -4.47 14.16
C GLY A 214 32.06 -4.65 14.15
N GLY A 215 31.27 -3.63 13.82
CA GLY A 215 29.81 -3.73 13.67
C GLY A 215 29.31 -3.26 12.29
N ALA A 216 28.03 -3.49 12.01
CA ALA A 216 27.36 -2.85 10.87
C ALA A 216 26.29 -1.87 11.34
N ARG A 217 26.34 -0.65 10.81
CA ARG A 217 25.26 0.33 10.95
C ARG A 217 24.41 0.29 9.69
N ILE A 218 23.11 0.14 9.86
CA ILE A 218 22.15 0.26 8.76
C ILE A 218 21.50 1.63 8.88
N ALA A 219 21.84 2.51 7.95
CA ALA A 219 21.27 3.83 7.79
C ALA A 219 20.20 3.78 6.69
N LEU A 220 18.93 3.70 7.08
CA LEU A 220 17.82 3.76 6.12
C LEU A 220 17.56 5.22 5.75
N GLU A 221 17.99 5.61 4.55
CA GLU A 221 17.63 6.91 3.99
C GLU A 221 16.12 7.03 3.72
N VAL A 222 15.63 8.27 3.84
CA VAL A 222 14.24 8.68 4.06
C VAL A 222 13.27 8.31 2.92
N ALA A 223 13.77 7.91 1.75
CA ALA A 223 12.95 7.54 0.61
C ALA A 223 12.32 6.13 0.74
N GLY A 224 11.29 5.98 1.58
CA GLY A 224 10.53 4.73 1.66
C GLY A 224 9.72 4.48 2.94
N VAL A 225 9.81 5.36 3.94
CA VAL A 225 9.09 5.21 5.21
C VAL A 225 7.76 5.98 5.14
N LYS A 226 6.64 5.33 5.48
CA LYS A 226 5.28 5.94 5.49
C LYS A 226 5.19 7.25 6.32
N ASN A 227 6.14 7.45 7.24
CA ASN A 227 6.19 8.54 8.20
C ASN A 227 7.41 9.47 8.04
N GLU A 228 8.19 9.34 6.94
CA GLU A 228 9.29 10.27 6.59
C GLU A 228 10.35 10.52 7.68
N ARG A 229 10.53 9.57 8.61
CA ARG A 229 11.57 9.63 9.65
C ARG A 229 12.77 8.77 9.27
N ARG A 230 13.97 9.35 9.37
CA ARG A 230 15.26 8.63 9.32
C ARG A 230 15.27 7.57 10.41
N LEU A 231 15.56 6.33 10.05
CA LEU A 231 15.67 5.22 10.98
C LEU A 231 17.12 4.75 10.95
N GLU A 232 17.81 4.93 12.07
CA GLU A 232 19.15 4.38 12.27
C GLU A 232 19.07 3.18 13.20
N TYR A 233 19.69 2.08 12.79
CA TYR A 233 19.80 0.88 13.60
C TYR A 233 21.28 0.50 13.68
N GLY A 234 21.86 0.56 14.88
CA GLY A 234 23.17 -0.04 15.13
C GLY A 234 23.01 -1.54 15.33
N VAL A 235 23.52 -2.37 14.44
CA VAL A 235 23.47 -3.84 14.62
C VAL A 235 24.72 -4.26 15.41
N PRO A 236 24.55 -4.96 16.55
CA PRO A 236 25.67 -5.45 17.35
C PRO A 236 26.63 -6.33 16.53
N ALA A 237 27.93 -6.25 16.84
CA ALA A 237 29.02 -6.95 16.16
C ALA A 237 28.87 -8.48 16.17
N ASP A 238 28.38 -9.03 17.27
CA ASP A 238 28.06 -10.44 17.49
C ASP A 238 26.84 -10.92 16.69
N ALA A 239 25.95 -9.99 16.32
CA ALA A 239 24.76 -10.30 15.55
C ALA A 239 25.02 -10.46 14.04
N LEU A 240 26.13 -9.90 13.51
CA LEU A 240 26.48 -10.02 12.09
C LEU A 240 27.85 -10.67 11.93
N PRO A 241 27.98 -11.81 11.21
CA PRO A 241 29.29 -12.33 10.88
C PRO A 241 29.99 -11.38 9.90
N TYR A 242 30.77 -10.45 10.46
CA TYR A 242 31.48 -9.39 9.74
C TYR A 242 32.35 -9.93 8.59
N GLU A 243 33.00 -11.07 8.82
CA GLU A 243 33.87 -11.74 7.85
C GLU A 243 33.10 -12.31 6.64
N GLY A 244 31.87 -12.81 6.86
CA GLY A 244 31.00 -13.32 5.78
C GLY A 244 30.48 -12.20 4.88
N ILE A 245 30.19 -11.02 5.44
CA ILE A 245 29.73 -9.86 4.68
C ILE A 245 30.85 -9.30 3.81
N ALA A 246 32.07 -9.16 4.34
CA ALA A 246 33.23 -8.70 3.57
C ALA A 246 33.60 -9.67 2.43
N SER A 247 33.54 -10.99 2.68
CA SER A 247 33.76 -12.04 1.68
C SER A 247 32.77 -11.97 0.51
N VAL A 248 31.47 -11.81 0.79
CA VAL A 248 30.42 -11.71 -0.25
C VAL A 248 30.48 -10.37 -1.00
N VAL A 249 30.82 -9.28 -0.31
CA VAL A 249 30.98 -7.95 -0.91
C VAL A 249 32.19 -7.89 -1.84
N SER A 250 33.34 -8.48 -1.45
CA SER A 250 34.52 -8.54 -2.31
C SER A 250 34.28 -9.37 -3.57
N GLN A 251 33.55 -10.49 -3.50
CA GLN A 251 33.22 -11.31 -4.68
C GLN A 251 32.21 -10.64 -5.63
N THR A 252 31.32 -9.78 -5.12
CA THR A 252 30.35 -9.04 -5.94
C THR A 252 30.98 -7.81 -6.59
N THR A 253 31.90 -7.14 -5.89
CA THR A 253 32.59 -5.93 -6.39
C THR A 253 33.62 -6.27 -7.47
N LEU A 254 34.27 -7.44 -7.38
CA LEU A 254 35.20 -7.94 -8.41
C LEU A 254 34.54 -8.22 -9.77
N ARG A 255 33.21 -8.34 -9.85
CA ARG A 255 32.49 -8.51 -11.14
C ARG A 255 31.95 -7.21 -11.75
N ALA A 256 32.03 -6.07 -11.06
CA ALA A 256 31.65 -4.78 -11.63
C ALA A 256 32.80 -4.04 -12.33
N ASN A 257 34.05 -4.51 -12.17
CA ASN A 257 35.25 -3.92 -12.78
C ASN A 257 35.94 -4.82 -13.83
N VAL A 258 35.25 -5.88 -14.29
CA VAL A 258 35.68 -6.65 -15.48
C VAL A 258 34.46 -6.86 -16.38
N SER A 259 34.06 -5.81 -17.09
CA SER A 259 33.38 -5.81 -18.39
C SER A 259 33.43 -4.39 -18.94
#